data_AF-A0A7X8V8X2-F1
#
_entry.id   AF-A0A7X8V8X2-F1
#
_cell.length_a   1.000
_cell.length_b   1.000
_cell.length_c   1.000
_cell.angle_alpha   90.00
_cell.angle_beta   90.00
_cell.angle_gamma   90.00
#
_symmetry.space_group_name_H-M   'P 1'
#
loop_
_entity.id
_entity.type
_entity.pdbx_description
1 polymer ?
#
loop_
_entity_poly.entity_id
_entity_poly.type
_entity_poly.pdbx_seq_one_letter_code
_entity_poly.pdbx_strand_id
1 'polypeptide(L)'
;IRFNLAASGCSDKVIENIGIAKKYIKSVGIESPMSPEFFESFLNKKQAILDAKPDFINLAELHLNENNIGNYFGENMYISRHGYISPVWSRELSLKLMKIADEEKWDLAVHDCSNYTKFARGLNLGSKEGKWFGASNYGCEFSRIPYEVFLPILRDDSFEFLCEEELPDGYKPGEMFF
;
A
#
# COMPACT_ATOMS: atom_id res chain seq x y z
N ILE A 1 10.18 16.05 -5.53
CA ILE A 1 10.85 15.09 -4.62
C ILE A 1 9.81 14.46 -3.70
N ARG A 2 10.04 13.24 -3.22
CA ARG A 2 9.16 12.58 -2.24
C ARG A 2 9.99 12.17 -1.03
N PHE A 3 9.47 12.43 0.17
CA PHE A 3 10.09 12.03 1.43
C PHE A 3 9.43 10.76 1.95
N ASN A 4 10.22 9.74 2.27
CA ASN A 4 9.75 8.59 3.03
C ASN A 4 9.82 8.93 4.53
N LEU A 5 8.70 9.42 5.05
CA LEU A 5 8.62 9.88 6.43
C LEU A 5 8.59 8.72 7.43
N ALA A 6 8.01 7.57 7.03
CA ALA A 6 7.98 6.35 7.83
C ALA A 6 9.38 5.85 8.17
N ALA A 7 10.29 5.87 7.19
CA ALA A 7 11.69 5.46 7.40
C ALA A 7 12.44 6.29 8.46
N SER A 8 11.94 7.48 8.80
CA SER A 8 12.52 8.35 9.82
C SER A 8 11.76 8.37 11.14
N GLY A 9 10.68 7.60 11.27
CA GLY A 9 9.78 7.65 12.43
C GLY A 9 9.16 9.04 12.62
N CYS A 10 8.83 9.74 11.53
CA CYS A 10 8.36 11.13 11.57
C CYS A 10 9.32 12.09 12.33
N SER A 11 10.63 11.99 12.09
CA SER A 11 11.62 12.87 12.72
C SER A 11 11.35 14.35 12.43
N ASP A 12 11.46 15.21 13.45
CA ASP A 12 11.23 16.66 13.30
C ASP A 12 12.19 17.29 12.28
N LYS A 13 13.44 16.79 12.24
CA LYS A 13 14.45 17.21 11.27
C LYS A 13 14.00 16.90 9.82
N VAL A 14 13.31 15.78 9.60
CA VAL A 14 12.81 15.42 8.26
C VAL A 14 11.59 16.27 7.90
N ILE A 15 10.71 16.56 8.87
CA ILE A 15 9.58 17.47 8.68
C ILE A 15 10.06 18.88 8.33
N GLU A 16 11.09 19.39 9.03
CA GLU A 16 11.73 20.66 8.70
C GLU A 16 12.31 20.64 7.28
N ASN A 17 12.99 19.57 6.90
CA ASN A 17 13.53 19.41 5.54
C ASN A 17 12.46 19.40 4.46
N ILE A 18 11.24 18.89 4.73
CA ILE A 18 10.10 18.99 3.80
C ILE A 18 9.74 20.46 3.58
N GLY A 19 9.60 21.24 4.67
CA GLY A 19 9.30 22.67 4.61
C GLY A 19 10.40 23.49 3.90
N ILE A 20 11.68 23.14 4.12
CA ILE A 20 12.81 23.73 3.39
C ILE A 20 12.72 23.38 1.91
N ALA A 21 12.54 22.10 1.57
CA ALA A 21 12.43 21.64 0.19
C ALA A 21 11.29 22.36 -0.55
N LYS A 22 10.16 22.63 0.11
CA LYS A 22 9.02 23.35 -0.48
C LYS A 22 9.34 24.77 -0.93
N LYS A 23 10.35 25.42 -0.34
CA LYS A 23 10.81 26.76 -0.76
C LYS A 23 11.55 26.75 -2.10
N TYR A 24 12.15 25.62 -2.47
CA TYR A 24 13.06 25.52 -3.61
C TYR A 24 12.60 24.54 -4.70
N ILE A 25 11.76 23.58 -4.35
CA ILE A 25 11.32 22.50 -5.24
C ILE A 25 9.83 22.67 -5.52
N LYS A 26 9.48 22.73 -6.82
CA LYS A 26 8.11 22.96 -7.30
C LYS A 26 7.10 21.96 -6.73
N SER A 27 7.49 20.68 -6.61
CA SER A 27 6.64 19.61 -6.12
C SER A 27 7.39 18.75 -5.09
N VAL A 28 6.90 18.77 -3.86
CA VAL A 28 7.39 18.03 -2.70
C VAL A 28 6.22 17.27 -2.10
N GLY A 29 6.32 15.96 -2.02
CA GLY A 29 5.31 15.13 -1.37
C GLY A 29 5.89 14.23 -0.31
N ILE A 30 5.01 13.56 0.43
CA ILE A 30 5.36 12.45 1.31
C ILE A 30 4.96 11.16 0.59
N GLU A 31 5.80 10.15 0.62
CA GLU A 31 5.48 8.80 0.15
C GLU A 31 6.04 7.79 1.13
N SER A 32 5.15 7.17 1.90
CA SER A 32 5.52 6.26 2.97
C SER A 32 4.69 4.98 2.86
N PRO A 33 5.30 3.79 3.00
CA PRO A 33 4.53 2.59 3.27
C PRO A 33 3.80 2.73 4.60
N MET A 34 2.55 2.31 4.65
CA MET A 34 1.75 2.36 5.85
C MET A 34 2.13 1.21 6.78
N SER A 35 2.48 1.54 8.03
CA SER A 35 2.67 0.64 9.17
C SER A 35 1.88 1.16 10.37
N PRO A 36 1.56 0.33 11.39
CA PRO A 36 0.91 0.82 12.61
C PRO A 36 1.73 1.94 13.29
N GLU A 37 3.05 1.78 13.37
CA GLU A 37 3.95 2.77 13.97
C GLU A 37 3.99 4.07 13.17
N PHE A 38 3.97 3.98 11.83
CA PHE A 38 3.88 5.17 10.99
C PHE A 38 2.54 5.86 11.17
N PHE A 39 1.43 5.13 11.22
CA PHE A 39 0.09 5.69 11.43
C PHE A 39 0.02 6.48 12.75
N GLU A 40 0.47 5.87 13.85
CA GLU A 40 0.50 6.53 15.17
C GLU A 40 1.43 7.74 15.20
N SER A 41 2.68 7.58 14.74
CA SER A 41 3.65 8.68 14.74
C SER A 41 3.23 9.84 13.82
N PHE A 42 2.60 9.53 12.69
CA PHE A 42 2.03 10.54 11.80
C PHE A 42 0.94 11.32 12.51
N LEU A 43 -0.03 10.66 13.14
CA LEU A 43 -1.13 11.33 13.85
C LEU A 43 -0.62 12.18 15.01
N ASN A 44 0.36 11.69 15.77
CA ASN A 44 0.99 12.44 16.86
C ASN A 44 1.68 13.71 16.38
N LYS A 45 2.18 13.73 15.13
CA LYS A 45 2.88 14.88 14.53
C LYS A 45 2.10 15.54 13.39
N LYS A 46 0.80 15.23 13.26
CA LYS A 46 -0.04 15.64 12.13
C LYS A 46 0.09 17.13 11.84
N GLN A 47 -0.06 17.98 12.87
CA GLN A 47 -0.01 19.43 12.69
C GLN A 47 1.34 19.89 12.14
N ALA A 48 2.45 19.42 12.70
CA ALA A 48 3.79 19.79 12.22
C ALA A 48 4.03 19.33 10.77
N ILE A 49 3.52 18.15 10.40
CA ILE A 49 3.61 17.61 9.04
C ILE A 49 2.80 18.48 8.06
N LEU A 50 1.59 18.87 8.42
CA LEU A 50 0.73 19.72 7.59
C LEU A 50 1.29 21.15 7.48
N ASP A 51 1.84 21.69 8.56
CA ASP A 51 2.47 23.02 8.60
C ASP A 51 3.75 23.09 7.73
N ALA A 52 4.39 21.96 7.46
CA ALA A 52 5.47 21.85 6.47
C ALA A 52 4.99 21.99 5.01
N LYS A 53 3.67 21.98 4.78
CA LYS A 53 2.97 22.23 3.49
C LYS A 53 3.45 21.36 2.33
N PRO A 54 3.52 20.02 2.47
CA PRO A 54 3.73 19.15 1.32
C PRO A 54 2.59 19.34 0.31
N ASP A 55 2.90 19.16 -0.99
CA ASP A 55 1.90 19.28 -2.06
C ASP A 55 0.92 18.10 -2.07
N PHE A 56 1.37 16.93 -1.60
CA PHE A 56 0.56 15.72 -1.51
C PHE A 56 1.15 14.74 -0.49
N ILE A 57 0.30 13.82 -0.02
CA ILE A 57 0.68 12.67 0.78
C ILE A 57 0.21 11.41 0.05
N ASN A 58 1.17 10.56 -0.31
CA ASN A 58 0.92 9.26 -0.91
C ASN A 58 1.12 8.16 0.13
N LEU A 59 0.04 7.48 0.49
CA LEU A 59 0.04 6.34 1.41
C LEU A 59 0.23 5.06 0.59
N ALA A 60 1.46 4.55 0.57
CA ALA A 60 1.71 3.27 -0.08
C ALA A 60 1.28 2.14 0.86
N GLU A 61 0.73 1.07 0.29
CA GLU A 61 0.65 -0.19 1.01
C GLU A 61 2.07 -0.70 1.27
N LEU A 62 2.26 -1.36 2.41
CA LEU A 62 3.51 -2.05 2.70
C LEU A 62 3.66 -3.24 1.74
N HIS A 63 4.58 -3.13 0.79
CA HIS A 63 4.92 -4.23 -0.09
C HIS A 63 5.96 -5.14 0.56
N LEU A 64 5.70 -6.43 0.51
CA LEU A 64 6.59 -7.45 1.01
C LEU A 64 7.28 -8.17 -0.15
N ASN A 65 8.53 -8.57 0.11
CA ASN A 65 9.35 -9.44 -0.73
C ASN A 65 10.08 -10.46 0.13
N GLU A 66 10.92 -11.28 -0.50
CA GLU A 66 11.68 -12.36 0.14
C GLU A 66 12.52 -11.87 1.33
N ASN A 67 12.94 -10.60 1.35
CA ASN A 67 13.80 -10.06 2.42
C ASN A 67 13.04 -9.66 3.69
N ASN A 68 11.75 -9.36 3.60
CA ASN A 68 11.00 -8.76 4.71
C ASN A 68 9.69 -9.47 5.06
N ILE A 69 9.18 -10.38 4.22
CA ILE A 69 7.91 -11.06 4.46
C ILE A 69 7.90 -11.87 5.77
N GLY A 70 9.06 -12.45 6.13
CA GLY A 70 9.21 -13.21 7.38
C GLY A 70 9.01 -12.38 8.65
N ASN A 71 9.20 -11.05 8.59
CA ASN A 71 8.97 -10.16 9.74
C ASN A 71 7.48 -10.02 10.09
N TYR A 72 6.60 -10.44 9.18
CA TYR A 72 5.15 -10.31 9.31
C TYR A 72 4.46 -11.67 9.22
N PHE A 73 5.17 -12.76 9.56
CA PHE A 73 4.60 -14.09 9.55
C PHE A 73 3.43 -14.18 10.56
N GLY A 74 2.28 -14.69 10.09
CA GLY A 74 1.06 -14.79 10.90
C GLY A 74 0.09 -13.62 10.73
N GLU A 75 0.51 -12.52 10.10
CA GLU A 75 -0.40 -11.43 9.74
C GLU A 75 -1.35 -11.86 8.61
N ASN A 76 -2.56 -11.29 8.60
CA ASN A 76 -3.48 -11.46 7.49
C ASN A 76 -2.95 -10.72 6.25
N MET A 77 -2.58 -11.49 5.22
CA MET A 77 -2.04 -10.98 3.96
C MET A 77 -3.08 -11.02 2.84
N TYR A 78 -2.91 -10.15 1.85
CA TYR A 78 -3.63 -10.25 0.59
C TYR A 78 -2.72 -9.90 -0.59
N ILE A 79 -3.23 -10.21 -1.78
CA ILE A 79 -2.59 -9.91 -3.05
C ILE A 79 -3.67 -9.47 -4.04
N SER A 80 -3.36 -8.53 -4.92
CA SER A 80 -4.23 -8.19 -6.05
C SER A 80 -3.54 -8.52 -7.36
N ARG A 81 -4.23 -9.22 -8.27
CA ARG A 81 -3.77 -9.55 -9.63
C ARG A 81 -2.33 -10.11 -9.69
N HIS A 82 -1.98 -10.97 -8.74
CA HIS A 82 -0.64 -11.59 -8.61
C HIS A 82 0.53 -10.59 -8.54
N GLY A 83 0.31 -9.38 -7.99
CA GLY A 83 1.36 -8.38 -7.80
C GLY A 83 2.02 -8.45 -6.43
N TYR A 84 2.08 -7.31 -5.73
CA TYR A 84 2.71 -7.27 -4.41
C TYR A 84 1.83 -7.92 -3.35
N ILE A 85 2.49 -8.55 -2.39
CA ILE A 85 1.86 -9.09 -1.19
C ILE A 85 1.95 -8.01 -0.11
N SER A 86 0.83 -7.77 0.56
CA SER A 86 0.72 -6.74 1.59
C SER A 86 -0.11 -7.22 2.77
N PRO A 87 0.20 -6.79 3.99
CA PRO A 87 -0.70 -6.99 5.13
C PRO A 87 -2.01 -6.22 4.93
N VAL A 88 -3.13 -6.84 5.26
CA VAL A 88 -4.47 -6.23 5.15
C VAL A 88 -4.56 -4.94 5.96
N TRP A 89 -3.99 -4.93 7.17
CA TRP A 89 -3.99 -3.75 8.04
C TRP A 89 -3.31 -2.54 7.37
N SER A 90 -2.34 -2.74 6.46
CA SER A 90 -1.63 -1.64 5.79
C SER A 90 -2.58 -0.86 4.87
N ARG A 91 -3.44 -1.59 4.16
CA ARG A 91 -4.52 -1.03 3.36
C ARG A 91 -5.56 -0.34 4.25
N GLU A 92 -6.00 -1.01 5.30
CA GLU A 92 -7.00 -0.48 6.23
C GLU A 92 -6.55 0.86 6.85
N LEU A 93 -5.33 0.93 7.38
CA LEU A 93 -4.77 2.14 7.97
C LEU A 93 -4.61 3.27 6.94
N SER A 94 -4.25 2.95 5.69
CA SER A 94 -4.20 3.94 4.61
C SER A 94 -5.58 4.56 4.35
N LEU A 95 -6.62 3.72 4.28
CA LEU A 95 -8.00 4.18 4.12
C LEU A 95 -8.47 4.99 5.33
N LYS A 96 -8.13 4.57 6.55
CA LYS A 96 -8.44 5.34 7.78
C LYS A 96 -7.82 6.73 7.76
N LEU A 97 -6.54 6.85 7.39
CA LEU A 97 -5.90 8.17 7.33
C LEU A 97 -6.48 9.05 6.23
N MET A 98 -6.80 8.48 5.07
CA MET A 98 -7.50 9.22 4.00
C MET A 98 -8.87 9.71 4.46
N LYS A 99 -9.62 8.89 5.20
CA LYS A 99 -10.90 9.28 5.78
C LYS A 99 -10.74 10.43 6.78
N ILE A 100 -9.76 10.36 7.67
CA ILE A 100 -9.44 11.46 8.60
C ILE A 100 -9.13 12.75 7.83
N ALA A 101 -8.32 12.65 6.77
CA ALA A 101 -7.98 13.81 5.95
C ALA A 101 -9.20 14.46 5.26
N ASP A 102 -10.15 13.65 4.78
CA ASP A 102 -11.41 14.17 4.23
C ASP A 102 -12.32 14.76 5.31
N GLU A 103 -12.49 14.08 6.45
CA GLU A 103 -13.35 14.56 7.54
C GLU A 103 -12.83 15.88 8.14
N GLU A 104 -11.51 16.01 8.30
CA GLU A 104 -10.85 17.22 8.79
C GLU A 104 -10.58 18.26 7.69
N LYS A 105 -10.93 17.98 6.43
CA LYS A 105 -10.81 18.90 5.28
C LYS A 105 -9.39 19.44 5.09
N TRP A 106 -8.40 18.54 5.08
CA TRP A 106 -7.01 18.93 4.84
C TRP A 106 -6.85 19.58 3.47
N ASP A 107 -6.09 20.67 3.41
CA ASP A 107 -5.84 21.46 2.18
C ASP A 107 -4.72 20.87 1.32
N LEU A 108 -4.76 19.55 1.09
CA LEU A 108 -3.87 18.86 0.16
C LEU A 108 -4.44 17.50 -0.27
N ALA A 109 -3.92 16.97 -1.37
CA ALA A 109 -4.28 15.63 -1.81
C ALA A 109 -3.65 14.56 -0.90
N VAL A 110 -4.49 13.78 -0.22
CA VAL A 110 -4.11 12.53 0.43
C VAL A 110 -4.66 11.39 -0.41
N HIS A 111 -3.78 10.57 -0.96
CA HIS A 111 -4.15 9.46 -1.83
C HIS A 111 -3.32 8.24 -1.51
N ASP A 112 -3.76 7.08 -1.95
CA ASP A 112 -3.03 5.83 -1.81
C ASP A 112 -2.31 5.42 -3.09
N CYS A 113 -1.42 4.45 -2.94
CA CYS A 113 -0.90 3.65 -4.03
C CYS A 113 -1.16 2.16 -3.72
N SER A 114 -2.42 1.76 -3.66
CA SER A 114 -2.77 0.36 -3.47
C SER A 114 -2.29 -0.55 -4.59
N ASN A 115 -2.19 -1.84 -4.29
CA ASN A 115 -1.96 -2.91 -5.25
C ASN A 115 -2.87 -2.80 -6.48
N TYR A 116 -4.19 -2.63 -6.27
CA TYR A 116 -5.15 -2.44 -7.35
C TYR A 116 -4.89 -1.15 -8.14
N THR A 117 -4.66 -0.02 -7.47
CA THR A 117 -4.36 1.25 -8.13
C THR A 117 -3.07 1.18 -8.95
N LYS A 118 -2.02 0.49 -8.47
CA LYS A 118 -0.77 0.28 -9.21
C LYS A 118 -1.01 -0.53 -10.49
N PHE A 119 -1.77 -1.60 -10.40
CA PHE A 119 -2.17 -2.39 -11.56
C PHE A 119 -2.93 -1.54 -12.59
N ALA A 120 -4.00 -0.86 -12.16
CA ALA A 120 -4.83 -0.04 -13.03
C ALA A 120 -4.04 1.12 -13.68
N ARG A 121 -3.16 1.78 -12.91
CA ARG A 121 -2.27 2.83 -13.43
C ARG A 121 -1.29 2.27 -14.46
N GLY A 122 -0.76 1.07 -14.23
CA GLY A 122 0.10 0.35 -15.17
C GLY A 122 -0.59 0.12 -16.51
N LEU A 123 -1.84 -0.37 -16.48
CA LEU A 123 -2.65 -0.58 -17.69
C LEU A 123 -2.94 0.73 -18.43
N ASN A 124 -3.33 1.79 -17.70
CA ASN A 124 -3.60 3.10 -18.30
C ASN A 124 -2.34 3.69 -18.97
N LEU A 125 -1.18 3.57 -18.32
CA LEU A 125 0.08 4.00 -18.91
C LEU A 125 0.41 3.17 -20.15
N GLY A 126 0.29 1.85 -20.08
CA GLY A 126 0.57 0.95 -21.21
C GLY A 126 -0.29 1.27 -22.43
N SER A 127 -1.58 1.54 -22.23
CA SER A 127 -2.50 1.97 -23.29
C SER A 127 -2.04 3.29 -23.94
N LYS A 128 -1.68 4.30 -23.14
CA LYS A 128 -1.17 5.59 -23.64
C LYS A 128 0.15 5.49 -24.38
N GLU A 129 0.97 4.50 -24.03
CA GLU A 129 2.24 4.20 -24.70
C GLU A 129 2.06 3.30 -25.94
N GLY A 130 0.83 2.93 -26.31
CA GLY A 130 0.56 2.09 -27.48
C GLY A 130 0.97 0.62 -27.31
N LYS A 131 1.08 0.13 -26.07
CA LYS A 131 1.34 -1.29 -25.80
C LYS A 131 0.11 -2.15 -26.08
N TRP A 132 0.31 -3.46 -26.17
CA TRP A 132 -0.78 -4.41 -26.38
C TRP A 132 -1.75 -4.44 -25.18
N PHE A 133 -2.99 -4.85 -25.43
CA PHE A 133 -4.06 -4.86 -24.43
C PHE A 133 -3.71 -5.72 -23.21
N GLY A 134 -3.62 -5.12 -22.02
CA GLY A 134 -3.26 -5.84 -20.79
C GLY A 134 -1.78 -5.73 -20.41
N ALA A 135 -0.95 -5.07 -21.21
CA ALA A 135 0.46 -4.85 -20.88
C ALA A 135 0.61 -4.04 -19.58
N SER A 136 1.26 -4.62 -18.58
CA SER A 136 1.57 -3.99 -17.29
C SER A 136 2.87 -4.55 -16.73
N ASN A 137 3.64 -3.70 -16.05
CA ASN A 137 4.84 -4.12 -15.30
C ASN A 137 4.54 -4.38 -13.82
N TYR A 138 3.27 -4.31 -13.42
CA TYR A 138 2.84 -4.69 -12.08
C TYR A 138 2.87 -6.21 -11.97
N GLY A 139 3.68 -6.74 -11.08
CA GLY A 139 3.90 -8.18 -10.93
C GLY A 139 4.54 -8.52 -9.59
N CYS A 140 4.60 -9.82 -9.31
CA CYS A 140 5.11 -10.38 -8.06
C CYS A 140 6.62 -10.13 -7.90
N GLU A 141 7.07 -9.76 -6.70
CA GLU A 141 8.50 -9.65 -6.35
C GLU A 141 9.12 -11.00 -5.93
N PHE A 142 8.33 -12.07 -5.93
CA PHE A 142 8.78 -13.40 -5.54
C PHE A 142 8.99 -14.29 -6.77
N SER A 143 10.00 -15.17 -6.69
CA SER A 143 10.22 -16.19 -7.72
C SER A 143 9.06 -17.18 -7.85
N ARG A 144 8.35 -17.43 -6.74
CA ARG A 144 7.11 -18.20 -6.64
C ARG A 144 6.22 -17.58 -5.57
N ILE A 145 4.90 -17.62 -5.76
CA ILE A 145 3.98 -17.10 -4.74
C ILE A 145 4.10 -17.97 -3.47
N PRO A 146 4.43 -17.36 -2.31
CA PRO A 146 4.50 -18.08 -1.04
C PRO A 146 3.09 -18.27 -0.47
N TYR A 147 2.33 -19.24 -0.99
CA TYR A 147 0.92 -19.45 -0.65
C TYR A 147 0.64 -19.58 0.86
N GLU A 148 1.62 -20.08 1.63
CA GLU A 148 1.54 -20.23 3.08
C GLU A 148 1.26 -18.92 3.82
N VAL A 149 1.64 -17.77 3.26
CA VAL A 149 1.44 -16.47 3.91
C VAL A 149 -0.02 -16.01 3.92
N PHE A 150 -0.87 -16.66 3.12
CA PHE A 150 -2.31 -16.42 3.11
C PHE A 150 -3.08 -17.37 4.04
N LEU A 151 -2.43 -18.38 4.63
CA LEU A 151 -3.11 -19.29 5.57
C LEU A 151 -3.71 -18.58 6.80
N PRO A 152 -3.11 -17.52 7.37
CA PRO A 152 -3.71 -16.80 8.49
C PRO A 152 -5.10 -16.24 8.15
N ILE A 153 -5.22 -15.48 7.05
CA ILE A 153 -6.51 -14.86 6.67
C ILE A 153 -7.56 -15.90 6.26
N LEU A 154 -7.13 -17.01 5.65
CA LEU A 154 -8.03 -18.10 5.27
C LEU A 154 -8.53 -18.92 6.48
N ARG A 155 -7.91 -18.76 7.65
CA ARG A 155 -8.28 -19.42 8.91
C ARG A 155 -8.88 -18.43 9.91
N ASP A 156 -9.02 -17.18 9.53
CA ASP A 156 -9.58 -16.13 10.36
C ASP A 156 -11.09 -16.08 10.16
N ASP A 157 -11.83 -16.76 11.04
CA ASP A 157 -13.30 -16.79 11.01
C ASP A 157 -13.94 -15.40 11.23
N SER A 158 -13.16 -14.41 11.69
CA SER A 158 -13.62 -13.03 11.85
C SER A 158 -13.47 -12.18 10.59
N PHE A 159 -12.73 -12.65 9.58
CA PHE A 159 -12.52 -11.93 8.34
C PHE A 159 -13.63 -12.24 7.33
N GLU A 160 -14.44 -11.23 7.00
CA GLU A 160 -15.54 -11.37 6.04
C GLU A 160 -15.05 -11.12 4.61
N PHE A 161 -15.02 -12.19 3.79
CA PHE A 161 -14.82 -12.04 2.36
C PHE A 161 -16.09 -11.49 1.70
N LEU A 162 -15.96 -10.35 0.99
CA LEU A 162 -17.09 -9.69 0.33
C LEU A 162 -17.61 -10.48 -0.88
N CYS A 163 -16.72 -11.20 -1.54
CA CYS A 163 -17.01 -12.00 -2.72
C CYS A 163 -16.01 -13.14 -2.77
N GLU A 164 -16.50 -14.32 -3.11
CA GLU A 164 -15.70 -15.51 -3.33
C GLU A 164 -15.98 -16.03 -4.73
N GLU A 165 -14.93 -16.38 -5.46
CA GLU A 165 -15.05 -17.06 -6.74
C GLU A 165 -14.98 -18.57 -6.48
N GLU A 166 -15.88 -19.34 -7.10
CA GLU A 166 -15.77 -20.80 -7.03
C GLU A 166 -14.43 -21.26 -7.62
N LEU A 167 -13.83 -22.26 -6.99
CA LEU A 167 -12.68 -22.95 -7.57
C LEU A 167 -13.06 -23.51 -8.95
N PRO A 168 -12.15 -23.42 -9.95
CA PRO A 168 -12.38 -24.04 -11.25
C PRO A 168 -12.70 -25.54 -11.13
N ASP A 169 -13.48 -26.07 -12.08
CA ASP A 169 -13.81 -27.49 -12.15
C ASP A 169 -12.55 -28.36 -12.09
N GLY A 170 -12.54 -29.41 -11.25
CA GLY A 170 -11.39 -30.29 -11.04
C GLY A 170 -10.41 -29.83 -9.96
N TYR A 171 -10.57 -28.61 -9.43
CA TYR A 171 -9.73 -28.07 -8.36
C TYR A 171 -10.41 -28.07 -6.98
N LYS A 172 -11.67 -28.52 -6.90
CA LYS A 172 -12.37 -28.65 -5.61
C LYS A 172 -11.77 -29.81 -4.79
N PRO A 173 -11.80 -29.73 -3.44
CA PRO A 173 -11.35 -30.83 -2.60
C PRO A 173 -12.04 -32.15 -2.96
N GLY A 174 -11.26 -33.18 -3.30
CA GLY A 174 -11.76 -34.48 -3.76
C GLY A 174 -11.81 -34.66 -5.28
N GLU A 175 -11.64 -33.60 -6.07
CA GLU A 175 -11.59 -33.66 -7.54
C GLU A 175 -10.14 -33.61 -8.09
N MET A 176 -9.18 -33.16 -7.29
CA MET A 176 -7.77 -33.11 -7.68
C MET A 176 -7.15 -34.52 -7.74
N PHE A 177 -6.68 -34.92 -8.92
CA PHE A 177 -5.88 -36.12 -9.09
C PHE A 177 -4.43 -35.84 -8.65
N PHE A 178 -3.96 -36.56 -7.63
CA PHE A 178 -2.55 -36.54 -7.19
C PHE A 178 -1.70 -37.50 -8.01
#